data_AF-A0AAX0QV61-F1
#
_entry.id   AF-A0AAX0QV61-F1
#
_cell.length_a   1.000
_cell.length_b   1.000
_cell.length_c   1.000
_cell.angle_alpha   90.00
_cell.angle_beta   90.00
_cell.angle_gamma   90.00
#
_symmetry.space_group_name_H-M   'P 1'
#
loop_
_entity.id
_entity.type
_entity.pdbx_description
1 polymer ?
#
loop_
_entity_poly.entity_id
_entity_poly.type
_entity_poly.pdbx_seq_one_letter_code
_entity_poly.pdbx_strand_id
1 'polypeptide(L)'
;MVKHLIHRKFLIINSIFFIIVYFMLLVSSYYIRDSSIATDNMNLSPKKLVWIELFLHNLGLALLIVGVGIISFGFLSALIVILNFYLLYISFDYIFKISDDFFYGFLIISTHGILEILAMSLAFYLSTFSLRKLINNIYSFKKVRVESLTSFVKLILLMVALFLISSLIETFITPSILNHLLSM
;
A
#
# COMPACT_ATOMS: atom_id res chain seq x y z
N MET A 1 20.68 17.42 -16.37
CA MET A 1 19.93 17.78 -15.14
C MET A 1 18.41 17.51 -15.25
N VAL A 2 17.74 17.89 -16.35
CA VAL A 2 16.27 17.78 -16.53
C VAL A 2 15.69 16.36 -16.40
N LYS A 3 16.35 15.32 -16.94
CA LYS A 3 15.89 13.91 -16.87
C LYS A 3 15.88 13.32 -15.45
N HIS A 4 16.62 13.92 -14.51
CA HIS A 4 16.66 13.47 -13.12
C HIS A 4 15.50 14.04 -12.28
N LEU A 5 15.01 15.23 -12.63
CA LEU A 5 13.83 15.84 -12.00
C LEU A 5 12.55 15.10 -12.37
N ILE A 6 12.38 14.72 -13.64
CA ILE A 6 11.14 14.07 -14.13
C ILE A 6 10.91 12.71 -13.44
N HIS A 7 11.97 11.95 -13.17
CA HIS A 7 11.88 10.66 -12.47
C HIS A 7 11.41 10.78 -11.02
N ARG A 8 12.01 11.73 -10.28
CA ARG A 8 11.57 12.02 -8.91
C ARG A 8 10.12 12.49 -8.91
N LYS A 9 9.73 13.34 -9.86
CA LYS A 9 8.35 13.81 -10.01
C LYS A 9 7.36 12.66 -10.23
N PHE A 10 7.62 11.71 -11.13
CA PHE A 10 6.67 10.62 -11.37
C PHE A 10 6.53 9.69 -10.15
N LEU A 11 7.64 9.34 -9.49
CA LEU A 11 7.60 8.52 -8.28
C LEU A 11 6.87 9.25 -7.15
N ILE A 12 7.14 10.55 -6.95
CA ILE A 12 6.45 11.39 -5.98
C ILE A 12 4.96 11.50 -6.31
N ILE A 13 4.59 11.75 -7.57
CA ILE A 13 3.19 11.84 -8.01
C ILE A 13 2.47 10.51 -7.77
N ASN A 14 3.10 9.38 -8.07
CA ASN A 14 2.53 8.06 -7.81
C ASN A 14 2.31 7.84 -6.30
N SER A 15 3.32 8.12 -5.48
CA SER A 15 3.18 7.99 -4.02
C SER A 15 2.10 8.95 -3.47
N ILE A 16 2.03 10.19 -3.95
CA ILE A 16 0.98 11.15 -3.59
C ILE A 16 -0.40 10.63 -4.01
N PHE A 17 -0.55 10.11 -5.22
CA PHE A 17 -1.80 9.52 -5.70
C PHE A 17 -2.26 8.39 -4.78
N PHE A 18 -1.37 7.47 -4.40
CA PHE A 18 -1.67 6.39 -3.47
C PHE A 18 -2.10 6.90 -2.09
N ILE A 19 -1.42 7.93 -1.57
CA ILE A 19 -1.80 8.57 -0.30
C ILE A 19 -3.18 9.22 -0.42
N ILE A 20 -3.48 9.93 -1.51
CA ILE A 20 -4.79 10.55 -1.73
C ILE A 20 -5.88 9.48 -1.80
N VAL A 21 -5.69 8.41 -2.58
CA VAL A 21 -6.65 7.30 -2.68
C VAL A 21 -6.88 6.68 -1.31
N TYR A 22 -5.83 6.43 -0.54
CA TYR A 22 -5.95 5.95 0.84
C TYR A 22 -6.80 6.88 1.71
N PHE A 23 -6.51 8.19 1.73
CA PHE A 23 -7.30 9.16 2.51
C PHE A 23 -8.75 9.24 2.03
N MET A 24 -9.00 9.20 0.71
CA MET A 24 -10.37 9.20 0.18
C MET A 24 -11.15 7.97 0.63
N LEU A 25 -10.51 6.79 0.69
CA LEU A 25 -11.14 5.57 1.19
C LEU A 25 -11.48 5.69 2.67
N LEU A 26 -10.56 6.18 3.50
CA LEU A 26 -10.82 6.44 4.93
C LEU A 26 -12.00 7.39 5.12
N VAL A 27 -12.04 8.50 4.38
CA VAL A 27 -13.14 9.46 4.46
C VAL A 27 -14.44 8.84 3.96
N SER A 28 -14.41 8.01 2.92
CA SER A 28 -15.61 7.38 2.35
C SER A 28 -16.31 6.47 3.36
N SER A 29 -15.57 5.73 4.19
CA SER A 29 -16.16 4.90 5.26
C SER A 29 -16.89 5.69 6.32
N TYR A 30 -16.53 6.95 6.57
CA TYR A 30 -17.29 7.82 7.45
C TYR A 30 -18.69 8.13 6.88
N TYR A 31 -18.79 8.33 5.56
CA TYR A 31 -20.04 8.66 4.89
C TYR A 31 -20.91 7.44 4.56
N ILE A 32 -20.33 6.24 4.43
CA ILE A 32 -21.02 5.00 4.05
C ILE A 32 -21.36 4.12 5.29
N ARG A 33 -21.62 4.79 6.43
CA ARG A 33 -21.85 4.20 7.76
C ARG A 33 -22.98 3.14 7.78
N ASP A 34 -23.99 3.29 6.93
CA ASP A 34 -25.21 2.46 6.89
C ASP A 34 -25.13 1.21 5.98
N SER A 35 -24.02 0.99 5.28
CA SER A 35 -23.91 -0.18 4.40
C SER A 35 -23.61 -1.45 5.21
N SER A 36 -24.50 -2.44 5.15
CA SER A 36 -24.43 -3.74 5.86
C SER A 36 -23.30 -4.68 5.40
N ILE A 37 -22.23 -4.16 4.79
CA ILE A 37 -21.25 -4.96 4.04
C ILE A 37 -20.37 -5.86 4.93
N ALA A 38 -20.32 -5.67 6.25
CA ALA A 38 -19.30 -6.34 7.08
C ALA A 38 -19.68 -6.75 8.52
N THR A 39 -20.96 -6.79 8.91
CA THR A 39 -21.31 -7.00 10.33
C THR A 39 -21.64 -8.43 10.75
N ASP A 40 -21.99 -9.34 9.85
CA ASP A 40 -22.81 -10.45 10.33
C ASP A 40 -22.05 -11.71 10.80
N ASN A 41 -20.77 -11.97 10.48
CA ASN A 41 -20.17 -13.28 10.79
C ASN A 41 -18.63 -13.36 10.99
N MET A 42 -17.90 -12.27 11.23
CA MET A 42 -16.46 -12.36 11.49
C MET A 42 -16.17 -12.67 12.98
N ASN A 43 -16.25 -13.96 13.35
CA ASN A 43 -15.63 -14.49 14.57
C ASN A 43 -14.10 -14.49 14.43
N LEU A 44 -13.51 -13.29 14.37
CA LEU A 44 -12.06 -13.11 14.40
C LEU A 44 -11.61 -13.25 15.86
N SER A 45 -11.28 -14.48 16.26
CA SER A 45 -10.50 -14.70 17.47
C SER A 45 -9.20 -13.90 17.32
N PRO A 46 -8.77 -13.11 18.32
CA PRO A 46 -7.55 -12.31 18.20
C PRO A 46 -6.34 -13.25 18.10
N LYS A 47 -5.96 -13.58 16.86
CA LYS A 47 -4.74 -14.32 16.59
C LYS A 47 -3.59 -13.38 16.97
N LYS A 48 -2.67 -13.86 17.80
CA LYS A 48 -1.45 -13.12 18.12
C LYS A 48 -0.74 -12.75 16.81
N LEU A 49 -0.64 -11.46 16.52
CA LEU A 49 0.04 -10.97 15.33
C LEU A 49 1.53 -11.30 15.43
N VAL A 50 2.05 -11.99 14.42
CA VAL A 50 3.45 -12.37 14.31
C VAL A 50 4.06 -11.51 13.21
N TRP A 51 4.98 -10.61 13.56
CA TRP A 51 5.57 -9.63 12.62
C TRP A 51 6.12 -10.29 11.36
N ILE A 52 6.72 -11.48 11.46
CA ILE A 52 7.29 -12.18 10.30
C ILE A 52 6.21 -12.68 9.35
N GLU A 53 5.03 -13.08 9.84
CA GLU A 53 3.89 -13.48 9.00
C GLU A 53 3.37 -12.28 8.20
N LEU A 54 3.20 -11.13 8.87
CA LEU A 54 2.76 -9.87 8.25
C LEU A 54 3.77 -9.39 7.21
N PHE A 55 5.06 -9.37 7.57
CA PHE A 55 6.14 -8.99 6.67
C PHE A 55 6.18 -9.85 5.41
N LEU A 56 6.16 -11.18 5.57
CA LEU A 56 6.23 -12.11 4.44
C LEU A 56 4.98 -12.05 3.55
N HIS A 57 3.80 -11.85 4.15
CA HIS A 57 2.56 -11.65 3.41
C HIS A 57 2.63 -10.40 2.52
N ASN A 58 2.96 -9.25 3.11
CA ASN A 58 3.00 -7.97 2.40
C ASN A 58 4.13 -7.93 1.37
N LEU A 59 5.30 -8.50 1.69
CA LEU A 59 6.39 -8.66 0.75
C LEU A 59 6.01 -9.60 -0.41
N GLY A 60 5.37 -10.74 -0.11
CA GLY A 60 4.92 -11.69 -1.12
C GLY A 60 3.92 -11.06 -2.10
N LEU A 61 2.94 -10.33 -1.57
CA LEU A 61 1.98 -9.59 -2.38
C LEU A 61 2.66 -8.53 -3.25
N ALA A 62 3.60 -7.77 -2.70
CA ALA A 62 4.34 -6.75 -3.45
C ALA A 62 5.20 -7.36 -4.56
N LEU A 63 5.89 -8.47 -4.30
CA LEU A 63 6.65 -9.19 -5.32
C LEU A 63 5.74 -9.77 -6.41
N LEU A 64 4.56 -10.27 -6.04
CA LEU A 64 3.54 -10.71 -6.98
C LEU A 64 3.08 -9.54 -7.87
N ILE A 65 2.79 -8.37 -7.29
CA ILE A 65 2.44 -7.14 -8.04
C ILE A 65 3.54 -6.78 -9.04
N VAL A 66 4.81 -6.77 -8.61
CA VAL A 66 5.94 -6.47 -9.48
C VAL A 66 6.03 -7.49 -10.62
N GLY A 67 6.04 -8.78 -10.31
CA GLY A 67 6.21 -9.85 -11.30
C GLY A 67 5.07 -9.90 -12.31
N VAL A 68 3.83 -9.95 -11.82
CA VAL A 68 2.63 -10.00 -12.67
C VAL A 68 2.47 -8.72 -13.48
N GLY A 69 2.80 -7.55 -12.92
CA GLY A 69 2.76 -6.30 -13.67
C GLY A 69 3.83 -6.24 -14.75
N ILE A 70 5.05 -6.75 -14.52
CA ILE A 70 6.07 -6.81 -15.58
C ILE A 70 5.58 -7.65 -16.76
N ILE A 71 4.92 -8.79 -16.50
CA ILE A 71 4.38 -9.67 -17.56
C ILE A 71 3.19 -9.00 -18.29
N SER A 72 2.32 -8.30 -17.57
CA SER A 72 1.07 -7.72 -18.10
C SER A 72 1.16 -6.23 -18.46
N PHE A 73 2.37 -5.66 -18.54
CA PHE A 73 2.59 -4.23 -18.75
C PHE A 73 1.87 -3.33 -17.73
N GLY A 74 1.73 -3.80 -16.49
CA GLY A 74 1.15 -3.08 -15.37
C GLY A 74 -0.36 -3.23 -15.19
N PHE A 75 -1.06 -3.84 -16.14
CA PHE A 75 -2.53 -3.95 -16.08
C PHE A 75 -3.01 -4.79 -14.90
N LEU A 76 -2.51 -6.02 -14.75
CA LEU A 76 -2.93 -6.90 -13.66
C LEU A 76 -2.46 -6.37 -12.29
N SER A 77 -1.31 -5.70 -12.23
CA SER A 77 -0.88 -5.04 -10.99
C SER A 77 -1.83 -3.92 -10.56
N ALA A 78 -2.44 -3.20 -11.50
CA ALA A 78 -3.43 -2.17 -11.16
C ALA A 78 -4.66 -2.80 -10.51
N LEU A 79 -5.14 -3.93 -11.04
CA LEU A 79 -6.28 -4.66 -10.46
C LEU A 79 -5.97 -5.16 -9.04
N ILE A 80 -4.78 -5.71 -8.81
CA ILE A 80 -4.36 -6.18 -7.47
C ILE A 80 -4.26 -5.02 -6.49
N VAL A 81 -3.72 -3.87 -6.90
CA VAL A 81 -3.65 -2.67 -6.07
C VAL A 81 -5.04 -2.16 -5.71
N ILE A 82 -5.96 -2.10 -6.67
CA ILE A 82 -7.36 -1.71 -6.42
C ILE A 82 -8.02 -2.66 -5.41
N LEU A 83 -7.83 -3.97 -5.59
CA LEU A 83 -8.34 -4.97 -4.65
C LEU A 83 -7.75 -4.79 -3.25
N ASN A 84 -6.44 -4.50 -3.14
CA ASN A 84 -5.80 -4.27 -1.85
C ASN A 84 -6.36 -3.01 -1.16
N PHE A 85 -6.53 -1.91 -1.90
CA PHE A 85 -7.21 -0.72 -1.39
C PHE A 85 -8.64 -0.99 -0.92
N TYR A 86 -9.38 -1.84 -1.63
CA TYR A 86 -10.72 -2.25 -1.23
C TYR A 86 -10.74 -3.08 0.06
N LEU A 87 -9.79 -4.01 0.24
CA LEU A 87 -9.64 -4.78 1.48
C LEU A 87 -9.25 -3.90 2.67
N LEU A 88 -8.39 -2.90 2.44
CA LEU A 88 -8.05 -1.90 3.45
C LEU A 88 -9.28 -1.08 3.85
N TYR A 89 -10.10 -0.65 2.87
CA TYR A 89 -11.37 0.03 3.14
C TYR A 89 -12.29 -0.82 4.01
N ILE A 90 -12.48 -2.11 3.69
CA ILE A 90 -13.31 -3.02 4.50
C ILE A 90 -12.76 -3.12 5.94
N SER A 91 -11.45 -3.24 6.08
CA SER A 91 -10.80 -3.35 7.39
C SER A 91 -11.01 -2.09 8.24
N PHE A 92 -10.91 -0.91 7.61
CA PHE A 92 -11.21 0.36 8.26
C PHE A 92 -12.68 0.50 8.64
N ASP A 93 -13.58 0.22 7.71
CA ASP A 93 -15.03 0.29 7.93
C ASP A 93 -15.47 -0.62 9.09
N TYR A 94 -14.89 -1.82 9.18
CA TYR A 94 -15.11 -2.74 10.29
C TYR A 94 -14.66 -2.16 11.64
N ILE A 95 -13.43 -1.64 11.73
CA ILE A 95 -12.91 -1.04 12.96
C ILE A 95 -13.73 0.19 13.37
N PHE A 96 -14.10 1.03 12.40
CA PHE A 96 -14.92 2.21 12.63
C PHE A 96 -16.29 1.84 13.18
N LYS A 97 -16.97 0.82 12.61
CA LYS A 97 -18.27 0.34 13.09
C LYS A 97 -18.22 -0.28 14.49
N ILE A 98 -17.12 -0.92 14.88
CA ILE A 98 -16.96 -1.51 16.21
C ILE A 98 -16.66 -0.46 17.28
N SER A 99 -15.80 0.50 16.95
CA SER A 99 -15.36 1.53 17.90
C SER A 99 -16.32 2.72 18.00
N ASP A 100 -17.17 2.93 16.98
CA ASP A 100 -17.95 4.16 16.75
C ASP A 100 -17.09 5.44 16.78
N ASP A 101 -15.77 5.31 16.61
CA ASP A 101 -14.81 6.41 16.65
C ASP A 101 -13.91 6.37 15.41
N PHE A 102 -14.09 7.38 14.57
CA PHE A 102 -13.31 7.56 13.35
C PHE A 102 -11.82 7.75 13.65
N PHE A 103 -11.49 8.53 14.70
CA PHE A 103 -10.11 8.83 15.06
C PHE A 103 -9.39 7.59 15.58
N TYR A 104 -10.09 6.74 16.33
CA TYR A 104 -9.56 5.47 16.77
C TYR A 104 -9.20 4.56 15.59
N GLY A 105 -10.13 4.33 14.66
CA GLY A 105 -9.85 3.56 13.44
C GLY A 105 -8.74 4.17 12.58
N PHE A 106 -8.71 5.49 12.47
CA PHE A 106 -7.68 6.23 11.72
C PHE A 106 -6.29 6.02 12.31
N LEU A 107 -6.14 6.14 13.62
CA LEU A 107 -4.85 5.96 14.28
C LEU A 107 -4.34 4.52 14.12
N ILE A 108 -5.19 3.52 14.34
CA ILE A 108 -4.81 2.11 14.24
C ILE A 108 -4.20 1.79 12.88
N ILE A 109 -4.93 2.13 11.81
CA ILE A 109 -4.53 1.79 10.45
C ILE A 109 -3.40 2.70 9.98
N SER A 110 -3.43 3.99 10.30
CA SER A 110 -2.42 4.93 9.80
C SER A 110 -1.05 4.77 10.43
N THR A 111 -0.94 4.21 11.64
CA THR A 111 0.35 4.02 12.34
C THR A 111 1.33 3.20 11.49
N HIS A 112 0.87 2.12 10.86
CA HIS A 112 1.68 1.26 9.99
C HIS A 112 1.32 1.46 8.50
N GLY A 113 0.04 1.68 8.18
CA GLY A 113 -0.50 1.73 6.83
C GLY A 113 0.16 2.75 5.91
N ILE A 114 0.62 3.91 6.41
CA ILE A 114 1.33 4.90 5.58
C ILE A 114 2.60 4.29 4.95
N LEU A 115 3.37 3.52 5.72
CA LEU A 115 4.59 2.88 5.20
C LEU A 115 4.27 1.78 4.20
N GLU A 116 3.19 1.02 4.42
CA GLU A 116 2.73 -0.01 3.49
C GLU A 116 2.28 0.58 2.17
N ILE A 117 1.55 1.69 2.20
CA ILE A 117 1.10 2.40 1.00
C ILE A 117 2.29 2.92 0.22
N LEU A 118 3.31 3.47 0.90
CA LEU A 118 4.55 3.87 0.25
C LEU A 118 5.26 2.67 -0.39
N ALA A 119 5.38 1.55 0.32
CA ALA A 119 5.98 0.32 -0.20
C ALA A 119 5.20 -0.25 -1.40
N MET A 120 3.87 -0.26 -1.32
CA MET A 120 2.96 -0.68 -2.39
C MET A 120 3.04 0.24 -3.61
N SER A 121 3.19 1.55 -3.39
CA SER A 121 3.40 2.51 -4.49
C SER A 121 4.71 2.23 -5.23
N LEU A 122 5.76 1.80 -4.51
CA LEU A 122 7.02 1.34 -5.13
C LEU A 122 6.82 0.03 -5.89
N ALA A 123 6.08 -0.93 -5.34
CA ALA A 123 5.76 -2.19 -6.02
C ALA A 123 5.04 -1.92 -7.35
N PHE A 124 4.01 -1.06 -7.35
CA PHE A 124 3.30 -0.66 -8.56
C PHE A 124 4.19 0.14 -9.53
N TYR A 125 5.06 1.02 -9.01
CA TYR A 125 6.03 1.73 -9.85
C TYR A 125 6.97 0.75 -10.58
N LEU A 126 7.45 -0.28 -9.88
CA LEU A 126 8.35 -1.29 -10.42
C LEU A 126 7.61 -2.21 -11.41
N SER A 127 6.34 -2.50 -11.15
CA SER A 127 5.51 -3.36 -12.01
C SER A 127 5.32 -2.80 -13.43
N THR A 128 5.29 -1.47 -13.58
CA THR A 128 5.14 -0.80 -14.89
C THR A 128 6.43 -0.71 -15.71
N PHE A 129 7.53 -1.34 -15.27
CA PHE A 129 8.83 -1.28 -15.93
C PHE A 129 8.81 -1.74 -17.40
N SER A 130 8.13 -2.84 -17.70
CA SER A 130 8.00 -3.37 -19.07
C SER A 130 7.21 -2.43 -19.98
N LEU A 131 6.14 -1.80 -19.46
CA LEU A 131 5.35 -0.82 -20.18
C LEU A 131 6.21 0.40 -20.56
N ARG A 132 6.99 0.92 -19.61
CA ARG A 132 7.90 2.05 -19.85
C ARG A 132 8.95 1.71 -20.92
N LYS A 133 9.46 0.47 -20.93
CA LYS A 133 10.35 -0.02 -22.01
C LYS A 133 9.63 -0.08 -23.35
N LEU A 134 8.43 -0.65 -23.40
CA LEU A 134 7.64 -0.77 -24.62
C LEU A 134 7.33 0.60 -25.24
N ILE A 135 6.91 1.57 -24.43
CA ILE A 135 6.64 2.94 -24.88
C ILE A 135 7.89 3.57 -25.53
N ASN A 136 9.06 3.42 -24.92
CA ASN A 136 10.30 3.95 -25.49
C ASN A 136 10.75 3.24 -26.78
N ASN A 137 10.37 1.98 -26.96
CA ASN A 137 10.65 1.26 -28.19
C ASN A 137 9.71 1.71 -29.33
N ILE A 138 8.44 1.97 -29.02
CA ILE A 138 7.44 2.43 -30.00
C ILE A 138 7.70 3.88 -30.41
N TYR A 139 7.94 4.75 -29.44
CA TYR A 139 8.25 6.15 -29.69
C TYR A 139 9.77 6.30 -29.64
N SER A 140 10.46 6.36 -30.79
CA SER A 140 11.93 6.38 -30.95
C SER A 140 12.70 7.45 -30.15
N PHE A 141 11.98 8.33 -29.45
CA PHE A 141 12.51 9.22 -28.42
C PHE A 141 12.30 8.58 -27.05
N LYS A 142 13.36 8.46 -26.24
CA LYS A 142 13.30 8.02 -24.82
C LYS A 142 12.47 9.00 -23.97
N LYS A 143 11.15 9.00 -24.17
CA LYS A 143 10.16 9.90 -23.54
C LYS A 143 9.96 9.53 -22.08
N VAL A 144 10.02 8.23 -21.77
CA VAL A 144 9.80 7.70 -20.43
C VAL A 144 11.11 7.17 -19.87
N ARG A 145 11.42 7.42 -18.61
CA ARG A 145 12.64 6.87 -18.01
C ARG A 145 12.43 5.40 -17.67
N VAL A 146 13.43 4.58 -17.97
CA VAL A 146 13.54 3.18 -17.54
C VAL A 146 14.77 3.09 -16.63
N GLU A 147 14.62 2.44 -15.50
CA GLU A 147 15.64 2.28 -14.48
C GLU A 147 16.78 1.40 -15.00
N SER A 148 18.01 1.70 -14.56
CA SER A 148 19.07 0.69 -14.64
C SER A 148 18.76 -0.46 -13.68
N LEU A 149 19.36 -1.62 -13.90
CA LEU A 149 19.23 -2.77 -13.01
C LEU A 149 19.59 -2.40 -11.56
N THR A 150 20.65 -1.62 -11.38
CA THR A 150 21.09 -1.15 -10.06
C THR A 150 20.03 -0.27 -9.36
N SER A 151 19.36 0.62 -10.09
CA SER A 151 18.28 1.45 -9.53
C SER A 151 17.04 0.62 -9.23
N PHE A 152 16.72 -0.35 -10.08
CA PHE A 152 15.62 -1.28 -9.86
C PHE A 152 15.80 -2.08 -8.57
N VAL A 153 17.00 -2.66 -8.36
CA VAL A 153 17.34 -3.39 -7.14
C VAL A 153 17.29 -2.48 -5.90
N LYS A 154 17.79 -1.24 -5.99
CA LYS A 154 17.71 -0.28 -4.87
C LYS A 154 16.26 0.03 -4.47
N LEU A 155 15.35 0.14 -5.43
CA LEU A 155 13.93 0.39 -5.17
C LEU A 155 13.26 -0.85 -4.55
N ILE A 156 13.64 -2.06 -4.96
CA ILE A 156 13.18 -3.30 -4.29
C ILE A 156 13.68 -3.32 -2.84
N LEU A 157 14.95 -3.03 -2.58
CA LEU A 157 15.48 -3.02 -1.21
C LEU A 157 14.79 -1.97 -0.33
N LEU A 158 14.49 -0.79 -0.88
CA LEU A 158 13.72 0.23 -0.18
C LEU A 158 12.30 -0.26 0.14
N MET A 159 11.62 -0.89 -0.82
CA MET A 159 10.30 -1.50 -0.61
C MET A 159 10.33 -2.57 0.49
N VAL A 160 11.33 -3.46 0.48
CA VAL A 160 11.53 -4.48 1.53
C VAL A 160 11.73 -3.82 2.90
N ALA A 161 12.57 -2.79 2.99
CA ALA A 161 12.81 -2.08 4.24
C ALA A 161 11.55 -1.41 4.79
N LEU A 162 10.72 -0.81 3.92
CA LEU A 162 9.46 -0.18 4.33
C LEU A 162 8.47 -1.20 4.89
N PHE A 163 8.30 -2.37 4.25
CA PHE A 163 7.43 -3.42 4.79
C PHE A 163 7.96 -4.00 6.10
N LEU A 164 9.28 -4.14 6.24
CA LEU A 164 9.86 -4.58 7.50
C LEU A 164 9.50 -3.61 8.62
N ILE A 165 9.75 -2.32 8.43
CA ILE A 165 9.43 -1.29 9.42
C ILE A 165 7.92 -1.28 9.72
N SER A 166 7.07 -1.37 8.69
CA SER A 166 5.62 -1.44 8.87
C SER A 166 5.18 -2.61 9.75
N SER A 167 5.65 -3.82 9.45
CA SER A 167 5.27 -5.03 10.20
C SER A 167 5.71 -4.98 11.67
N LEU A 168 6.87 -4.35 11.94
CA LEU A 168 7.35 -4.12 13.31
C LEU A 168 6.46 -3.11 14.03
N ILE A 169 6.08 -2.01 13.36
CA ILE A 169 5.16 -1.02 13.93
C ILE A 169 3.81 -1.67 14.24
N GLU A 170 3.24 -2.43 13.29
CA GLU A 170 1.95 -3.10 13.46
C GLU A 170 1.95 -4.10 14.62
N THR A 171 3.06 -4.82 14.80
CA THR A 171 3.15 -5.85 15.85
C THR A 171 3.47 -5.29 17.24
N PHE A 172 4.33 -4.27 17.33
CA PHE A 172 4.87 -3.81 18.61
C PHE A 172 4.34 -2.44 19.06
N ILE A 173 4.07 -1.54 18.11
CA ILE A 173 3.71 -0.15 18.40
C ILE A 173 2.19 0.05 18.35
N THR A 174 1.51 -0.44 17.31
CA THR A 174 0.05 -0.30 17.16
C THR A 174 -0.72 -0.83 18.37
N PRO A 175 -0.41 -2.02 18.95
CA PRO A 175 -1.12 -2.50 20.14
C PRO A 175 -0.83 -1.65 21.39
N SER A 176 0.38 -1.11 21.52
CA SER A 176 0.76 -0.25 22.64
C SER A 176 -0.01 1.08 22.60
N ILE A 177 -0.17 1.66 21.41
CA ILE A 177 -1.02 2.85 21.19
C ILE A 177 -2.47 2.53 21.53
N LEU A 178 -2.98 1.37 21.10
CA LEU A 178 -4.34 0.91 21.38
C LEU A 178 -4.62 0.83 22.89
N ASN A 179 -3.72 0.19 23.63
CA ASN A 179 -3.85 0.03 25.07
C ASN A 179 -3.86 1.39 25.79
N HIS A 180 -3.09 2.36 25.29
CA HIS A 180 -3.08 3.69 25.86
C HIS A 180 -4.39 4.44 25.60
N LEU A 181 -4.91 4.38 24.36
CA LEU A 181 -6.18 5.01 23.98
C LEU A 181 -7.39 4.42 24.72
N LEU A 182 -7.40 3.10 24.98
CA LEU A 182 -8.47 2.44 25.73
C LEU A 182 -8.40 2.67 27.25
N SER A 183 -7.27 3.18 27.76
CA SER A 183 -7.05 3.44 29.19
C SER A 183 -7.35 4.89 29.61
N MET A 184 -7.63 5.77 28.64
CA MET A 184 -8.06 7.16 28.84
C MET A 184 -9.58 7.27 28.82
#